data_AF-A0A526QBK3-F1
#
_entry.id   AF-A0A526QBK3-F1
#
_cell.length_a   1.000
_cell.length_b   1.000
_cell.length_c   1.000
_cell.angle_alpha   90.00
_cell.angle_beta   90.00
_cell.angle_gamma   90.00
#
_symmetry.space_group_name_H-M   'P 1'
#
loop_
_entity.id
_entity.type
_entity.pdbx_description
1 polymer ?
#
loop_
_entity_poly.entity_id
_entity_poly.type
_entity_poly.pdbx_seq_one_letter_code
_entity_poly.pdbx_strand_id
1 'polypeptide(L)'
;MSDIADYYDLSRIRPQVQAKLRLVNELGRDKFASRAKGIDDDASFPVENYKDLAAEGFLGLCIPEEFGGWGFSMFEYAMVGAEIGKYCGATALTFNMHNSSMAWSRFMFDMPNLTPQEKAAFAPLRERQF
;
A
#
# COMPACT_ATOMS: atom_id res chain seq x y z
N MET A 1 -1.84 23.46 0.55
CA MET A 1 -1.37 22.06 0.44
C MET A 1 -2.01 21.45 -0.80
N SER A 2 -1.31 20.56 -1.51
CA SER A 2 -1.74 20.05 -2.83
C SER A 2 -2.90 19.06 -2.71
N ASP A 3 -3.88 19.16 -3.62
CA ASP A 3 -4.92 18.13 -3.83
C ASP A 3 -4.41 17.05 -4.79
N ILE A 4 -4.98 15.85 -4.72
CA ILE A 4 -4.61 14.75 -5.62
C ILE A 4 -4.86 15.04 -7.11
N ALA A 5 -5.78 15.95 -7.41
CA ALA A 5 -6.03 16.43 -8.77
C ALA A 5 -4.91 17.30 -9.34
N ASP A 6 -4.01 17.84 -8.51
CA ASP A 6 -2.92 18.71 -8.98
C ASP A 6 -1.85 17.93 -9.76
N TYR A 7 -1.78 16.61 -9.59
CA TYR A 7 -0.74 15.75 -10.18
C TYR A 7 -1.27 14.47 -10.82
N TYR A 8 -2.53 14.11 -10.58
CA TYR A 8 -3.15 12.94 -11.20
C TYR A 8 -4.37 13.30 -12.05
N ASP A 9 -4.44 12.71 -13.25
CA ASP A 9 -5.68 12.67 -14.02
C ASP A 9 -6.65 11.67 -13.37
N LEU A 10 -7.53 12.19 -12.52
CA LEU A 10 -8.47 11.40 -11.75
C LEU A 10 -9.46 10.61 -12.62
N SER A 11 -9.70 11.03 -13.86
CA SER A 11 -10.57 10.28 -14.78
C SER A 11 -10.01 8.89 -15.14
N ARG A 12 -8.70 8.69 -14.94
CA ARG A 12 -7.98 7.45 -15.23
C ARG A 12 -7.74 6.57 -14.00
N ILE A 13 -8.20 7.00 -12.82
CA ILE A 13 -7.94 6.32 -11.55
C ILE A 13 -9.26 5.80 -10.98
N ARG A 14 -9.29 4.53 -10.54
CA ARG A 14 -10.48 3.93 -9.95
C ARG A 14 -10.94 4.71 -8.70
N PRO A 15 -12.25 4.90 -8.46
CA PRO A 15 -12.75 5.68 -7.33
C PRO A 15 -12.20 5.26 -5.95
N GLN A 16 -12.06 3.96 -5.70
CA GLN A 16 -11.50 3.42 -4.44
C GLN A 16 -10.02 3.81 -4.24
N VAL A 17 -9.25 3.91 -5.33
CA VAL A 17 -7.86 4.36 -5.28
C VAL A 17 -7.82 5.85 -5.00
N GLN A 18 -8.69 6.64 -5.65
CA GLN A 18 -8.81 8.07 -5.35
C GLN A 18 -9.16 8.30 -3.87
N ALA A 19 -10.08 7.51 -3.30
CA ALA A 19 -10.45 7.60 -1.90
C ALA A 19 -9.24 7.33 -0.97
N LYS A 20 -8.45 6.29 -1.25
CA LYS A 20 -7.22 6.00 -0.48
C LYS A 20 -6.15 7.07 -0.65
N LEU A 21 -6.03 7.67 -1.84
CA LEU A 21 -5.12 8.80 -2.08
C LEU A 21 -5.52 10.04 -1.27
N ARG A 22 -6.82 10.39 -1.24
CA ARG A 22 -7.30 11.52 -0.41
C ARG A 22 -7.06 11.25 1.08
N LEU A 23 -7.39 10.06 1.55
CA LEU A 23 -7.22 9.68 2.95
C LEU A 23 -5.75 9.71 3.39
N VAL A 24 -4.84 9.17 2.57
CA VAL A 24 -3.42 9.17 2.93
C VAL A 24 -2.80 10.56 2.83
N ASN A 25 -3.30 11.40 1.93
CA ASN A 25 -2.93 12.80 1.83
C ASN A 25 -3.39 13.58 3.09
N GLU A 26 -4.56 13.28 3.64
CA GLU A 26 -5.02 13.82 4.93
C GLU A 26 -4.15 13.36 6.11
N LEU A 27 -3.93 12.04 6.27
CA LEU A 27 -3.02 11.50 7.30
C LEU A 27 -1.61 12.09 7.19
N GLY A 28 -1.14 12.27 5.95
CA GLY A 28 0.15 12.87 5.63
C GLY A 28 0.31 14.26 6.22
N ARG A 29 -0.66 15.14 5.95
CA ARG A 29 -0.69 16.51 6.46
C ARG A 29 -0.85 16.57 7.97
N ASP A 30 -1.80 15.81 8.51
CA ASP A 30 -2.28 16.02 9.87
C ASP A 30 -1.43 15.26 10.90
N LYS A 31 -0.80 14.15 10.50
CA LYS A 31 -0.05 13.27 11.40
C LYS A 31 1.38 13.01 10.94
N PHE A 32 1.61 12.63 9.69
CA PHE A 32 2.92 12.09 9.29
C PHE A 32 4.00 13.17 9.21
N ALA A 33 3.66 14.36 8.67
CA ALA A 33 4.60 15.46 8.48
C ALA A 33 5.24 15.92 9.79
N SER A 34 4.47 16.03 10.87
CA SER A 34 4.98 16.49 12.18
C SER A 34 5.92 15.48 12.85
N ARG A 35 5.76 14.19 12.55
CA ARG A 35 6.58 13.10 13.09
C ARG A 35 7.84 12.82 12.25
N ALA A 36 7.81 13.19 10.96
CA ALA A 36 8.81 12.77 9.98
C ALA A 36 10.24 13.17 10.36
N LYS A 37 10.47 14.40 10.84
CA LYS A 37 11.80 14.87 11.22
C LYS A 37 12.41 14.04 12.36
N GLY A 38 11.65 13.79 13.42
CA GLY A 38 12.14 12.98 14.55
C GLY A 38 12.43 11.54 14.14
N ILE A 39 11.58 10.96 13.27
CA ILE A 39 11.82 9.62 12.72
C ILE A 39 13.14 9.56 11.95
N ASP A 40 13.43 10.57 11.13
CA ASP A 40 14.66 10.67 10.34
C ASP A 40 15.89 10.89 11.21
N ASP A 41 15.87 11.90 12.08
CA ASP A 41 16.99 12.26 12.97
C ASP A 41 17.37 11.07 13.88
N ASP A 42 16.39 10.35 14.41
CA ASP A 42 16.60 9.21 15.32
C ASP A 42 16.86 7.89 14.58
N ALA A 43 16.78 7.86 13.24
CA ALA A 43 16.81 6.65 12.41
C ALA A 43 15.84 5.57 12.93
N SER A 44 14.66 5.99 13.38
CA SER A 44 13.71 5.12 14.07
C SER A 44 12.65 4.56 13.12
N PHE A 45 11.97 3.48 13.55
CA PHE A 45 10.85 2.94 12.79
C PHE A 45 9.60 3.82 12.98
N PRO A 46 8.81 4.13 11.92
CA PRO A 46 7.64 5.01 11.99
C PRO A 46 6.41 4.30 12.59
N VAL A 47 6.51 3.80 13.83
CA VAL A 47 5.50 2.95 14.49
C VAL A 47 4.10 3.57 14.45
N GLU A 48 3.95 4.83 14.87
CA GLU A 48 2.64 5.47 14.98
C GLU A 48 2.01 5.73 13.60
N ASN A 49 2.81 6.08 12.59
CA ASN A 49 2.31 6.21 11.22
C ASN A 49 1.86 4.87 10.66
N TYR A 50 2.58 3.79 10.98
CA TYR A 50 2.21 2.45 10.56
C TYR A 50 0.93 1.95 11.24
N LYS A 51 0.71 2.30 12.52
CA LYS A 51 -0.57 2.06 13.22
C LYS A 51 -1.72 2.83 12.58
N ASP A 52 -1.52 4.10 12.25
CA ASP A 52 -2.52 4.91 11.53
C ASP A 52 -2.88 4.26 10.18
N LEU A 53 -1.88 3.83 9.41
CA LEU A 53 -2.10 3.12 8.14
C LEU A 53 -2.86 1.79 8.32
N ALA A 54 -2.55 1.03 9.37
CA ALA A 54 -3.24 -0.23 9.68
C ALA A 54 -4.71 0.00 10.03
N ALA A 55 -5.00 0.99 10.88
CA ALA A 55 -6.37 1.34 11.28
C ALA A 55 -7.25 1.72 10.08
N GLU A 56 -6.66 2.37 9.07
CA GLU A 56 -7.35 2.80 7.85
C GLU A 56 -7.28 1.75 6.72
N GLY A 57 -6.77 0.54 7.00
CA GLY A 57 -6.77 -0.59 6.07
C GLY A 57 -5.75 -0.51 4.92
N PHE A 58 -4.70 0.29 5.05
CA PHE A 58 -3.64 0.42 4.02
C PHE A 58 -2.71 -0.80 3.93
N LEU A 59 -2.76 -1.72 4.88
CA LEU A 59 -1.94 -2.94 4.88
C LEU A 59 -2.51 -4.05 3.99
N GLY A 60 -3.78 -3.93 3.59
CA GLY A 60 -4.46 -4.89 2.72
C GLY A 60 -4.61 -4.41 1.27
N LEU A 61 -3.90 -3.36 0.84
CA LEU A 61 -4.17 -2.75 -0.47
C LEU A 61 -3.95 -3.73 -1.61
N CYS A 62 -2.83 -4.47 -1.60
CA CYS A 62 -2.48 -5.41 -2.66
C CYS A 62 -3.04 -6.82 -2.48
N ILE A 63 -3.67 -7.10 -1.34
CA ILE A 63 -4.32 -8.39 -1.08
C ILE A 63 -5.52 -8.53 -2.03
N PRO A 64 -5.71 -9.68 -2.71
CA PRO A 64 -6.87 -9.89 -3.57
C PRO A 64 -8.21 -9.73 -2.82
N GLU A 65 -9.24 -9.26 -3.53
CA GLU A 65 -10.58 -9.02 -2.93
C GLU A 65 -11.21 -10.30 -2.37
N GLU A 66 -10.96 -11.46 -3.00
CA GLU A 66 -11.41 -12.78 -2.51
C GLU A 66 -10.83 -13.18 -1.15
N PHE A 67 -9.74 -12.54 -0.72
CA PHE A 67 -9.13 -12.70 0.61
C PHE A 67 -9.37 -11.46 1.51
N GLY A 68 -10.36 -10.64 1.19
CA GLY A 68 -10.74 -9.47 2.01
C GLY A 68 -9.85 -8.23 1.83
N GLY A 69 -8.98 -8.22 0.82
CA GLY A 69 -8.15 -7.06 0.46
C GLY A 69 -8.84 -6.07 -0.48
N TRP A 70 -8.09 -5.06 -0.92
CA TRP A 70 -8.58 -4.03 -1.87
C TRP A 70 -8.22 -4.33 -3.34
N GLY A 71 -7.41 -5.35 -3.58
CA GLY A 71 -7.04 -5.79 -4.93
C GLY A 71 -6.28 -4.75 -5.77
N PHE A 72 -5.61 -3.78 -5.15
CA PHE A 72 -4.85 -2.74 -5.86
C PHE A 72 -3.71 -3.37 -6.67
N SER A 73 -3.55 -2.90 -7.90
CA SER A 73 -2.42 -3.21 -8.75
C SER A 73 -1.12 -2.60 -8.22
N MET A 74 0.03 -3.03 -8.80
CA MET A 74 1.33 -2.45 -8.45
C MET A 74 1.37 -0.93 -8.62
N PHE A 75 0.77 -0.42 -9.70
CA PHE A 75 0.73 1.00 -9.99
C PHE A 75 -0.14 1.76 -8.98
N GLU A 76 -1.28 1.19 -8.60
CA GLU A 76 -2.23 1.85 -7.68
C GLU A 76 -1.68 1.98 -6.27
N TYR A 77 -1.06 0.94 -5.71
CA TYR A 77 -0.43 1.07 -4.39
C TYR A 77 0.83 1.96 -4.45
N ALA A 78 1.55 1.98 -5.57
CA ALA A 78 2.71 2.86 -5.75
C ALA A 78 2.30 4.34 -5.73
N MET A 79 1.15 4.71 -6.31
CA MET A 79 0.59 6.07 -6.17
C MET A 79 0.35 6.43 -4.70
N VAL A 80 -0.19 5.51 -3.91
CA VAL A 80 -0.39 5.70 -2.46
C VAL A 80 0.97 5.88 -1.74
N GLY A 81 1.97 5.08 -2.09
CA GLY A 81 3.33 5.21 -1.55
C GLY A 81 3.97 6.56 -1.88
N ALA A 82 3.80 7.04 -3.11
CA ALA A 82 4.27 8.36 -3.53
C ALA A 82 3.58 9.49 -2.74
N GLU A 83 2.28 9.35 -2.47
CA GLU A 83 1.53 10.29 -1.66
C GLU A 83 2.03 10.36 -0.21
N ILE A 84 2.30 9.20 0.41
CA ILE A 84 2.93 9.13 1.75
C ILE A 84 4.31 9.80 1.75
N GLY A 85 5.09 9.56 0.70
CA GLY A 85 6.47 10.03 0.58
C GLY A 85 6.62 11.55 0.60
N LYS A 86 5.58 12.30 0.24
CA LYS A 86 5.55 13.77 0.36
C LYS A 86 5.69 14.27 1.80
N TYR A 87 5.30 13.43 2.76
CA TYR A 87 5.21 13.79 4.16
C TYR A 87 6.23 13.03 5.02
N CYS A 88 6.47 11.74 4.74
CA CYS A 88 7.44 10.94 5.51
C CYS A 88 8.01 9.80 4.67
N GLY A 89 9.28 9.92 4.26
CA GLY A 89 9.99 8.91 3.47
C GLY A 89 10.12 7.56 4.17
N ALA A 90 10.44 7.55 5.47
CA ALA A 90 10.53 6.32 6.26
C ALA A 90 9.19 5.54 6.30
N THR A 91 8.07 6.27 6.38
CA THR A 91 6.73 5.66 6.34
C THR A 91 6.43 5.09 4.96
N ALA A 92 6.75 5.83 3.90
CA ALA A 92 6.56 5.38 2.52
C ALA A 92 7.34 4.09 2.22
N LEU A 93 8.60 4.02 2.64
CA LEU A 93 9.43 2.82 2.48
C LEU A 93 8.86 1.64 3.26
N THR A 94 8.47 1.85 4.52
CA THR A 94 7.88 0.82 5.37
C THR A 94 6.59 0.27 4.78
N PHE A 95 5.69 1.16 4.34
CA PHE A 95 4.45 0.83 3.64
C PHE A 95 4.72 0.02 2.36
N ASN A 96 5.73 0.42 1.57
CA ASN A 96 6.11 -0.28 0.36
C ASN A 96 6.61 -1.71 0.66
N MET A 97 7.48 -1.89 1.66
CA MET A 97 8.02 -3.22 1.99
C MET A 97 6.91 -4.21 2.37
N HIS A 98 5.89 -3.74 3.09
CA HIS A 98 4.70 -4.54 3.41
C HIS A 98 3.86 -4.87 2.16
N ASN A 99 3.37 -3.86 1.46
CA ASN A 99 2.40 -4.06 0.37
C ASN A 99 3.02 -4.72 -0.87
N SER A 100 4.28 -4.41 -1.19
CA SER A 100 4.97 -5.04 -2.32
C SER A 100 5.09 -6.55 -2.11
N SER A 101 5.40 -7.00 -0.89
CA SER A 101 5.49 -8.43 -0.56
C SER A 101 4.17 -9.15 -0.84
N MET A 102 3.03 -8.53 -0.48
CA MET A 102 1.70 -9.08 -0.78
C MET A 102 1.41 -9.09 -2.29
N ALA A 103 1.79 -8.02 -3.00
CA ALA A 103 1.65 -7.93 -4.46
C ALA A 103 2.47 -8.99 -5.20
N TRP A 104 3.71 -9.22 -4.79
CA TRP A 104 4.59 -10.22 -5.38
C TRP A 104 4.03 -11.63 -5.19
N SER A 105 3.54 -11.99 -4.00
CA SER A 105 2.92 -13.30 -3.76
C SER A 105 1.72 -13.55 -4.67
N ARG A 106 0.89 -12.53 -4.92
CA ARG A 106 -0.19 -12.62 -5.91
C ARG A 106 0.36 -12.83 -7.33
N PHE A 107 1.26 -11.95 -7.77
CA PHE A 107 1.78 -11.97 -9.14
C PHE A 107 2.49 -13.28 -9.49
N MET A 108 3.34 -13.77 -8.58
CA MET A 108 4.08 -15.03 -8.78
C MET A 108 3.15 -16.23 -8.93
N PHE A 109 2.00 -16.24 -8.26
CA PHE A 109 1.02 -17.32 -8.43
C PHE A 109 0.30 -17.27 -9.79
N ASP A 110 0.01 -16.05 -10.27
CA ASP A 110 -0.75 -15.86 -11.50
C ASP A 110 0.13 -16.02 -12.76
N MET A 111 1.46 -15.99 -12.63
CA MET A 111 2.40 -16.18 -13.73
C MET A 111 2.17 -17.52 -14.49
N PRO A 112 2.53 -17.55 -15.80
CA PRO A 112 2.34 -18.74 -16.63
C PRO A 112 3.36 -19.86 -16.39
N ASN A 113 4.36 -19.65 -15.53
CA ASN A 113 5.43 -20.62 -15.25
C ASN A 113 5.00 -21.74 -14.29
N LEU A 114 3.86 -21.60 -13.60
CA LEU A 114 3.33 -22.65 -12.72
C LEU A 114 2.37 -23.57 -13.48
N THR A 115 2.61 -24.87 -13.38
CA THR A 115 1.69 -25.91 -13.85
C THR A 115 0.39 -25.90 -13.04
N PRO A 116 -0.72 -26.47 -13.58
CA PRO A 116 -1.96 -26.60 -12.82
C PRO A 116 -1.79 -27.35 -11.48
N GLN A 117 -0.91 -28.35 -11.45
CA GLN A 117 -0.62 -29.12 -10.23
C GLN A 117 0.11 -28.27 -9.18
N GLU A 118 1.08 -27.46 -9.59
CA GLU A 118 1.77 -26.53 -8.68
C GLU A 118 0.83 -25.46 -8.15
N LYS A 119 -0.02 -24.87 -9.02
CA LYS A 119 -1.04 -23.89 -8.59
C LYS A 119 -1.99 -24.49 -7.54
N ALA A 120 -2.45 -25.73 -7.73
CA ALA A 120 -3.26 -26.43 -6.75
C ALA A 120 -2.53 -26.68 -5.42
N ALA A 121 -1.23 -26.98 -5.47
CA ALA A 121 -0.41 -27.16 -4.25
C ALA A 121 -0.17 -25.84 -3.49
N PHE A 122 -0.05 -24.71 -4.19
CA PHE A 122 0.14 -23.39 -3.57
C PHE A 122 -1.15 -22.74 -3.09
N ALA A 123 -2.32 -23.11 -3.62
CA ALA A 123 -3.60 -22.46 -3.28
C ALA A 123 -3.90 -22.45 -1.75
N PRO A 124 -3.71 -23.57 -1.01
CA PRO A 124 -3.93 -23.57 0.45
C PRO A 124 -2.96 -22.67 1.23
N LEU A 125 -1.78 -22.38 0.67
CA LEU A 125 -0.83 -21.46 1.31
C LEU A 125 -1.29 -20.00 1.15
N ARG A 126 -1.97 -19.66 0.05
CA ARG A 126 -2.54 -18.34 -0.15
C ARG A 126 -3.66 -18.04 0.84
N GLU A 127 -4.54 -19.01 1.09
CA GLU A 127 -5.61 -18.92 2.10
C GLU A 127 -5.09 -18.73 3.53
N ARG A 128 -3.85 -19.14 3.81
CA ARG A 128 -3.20 -18.95 5.12
C ARG A 128 -2.41 -17.65 5.20
N GLN A 129 -1.90 -17.18 4.05
CA GLN A 129 -1.04 -16.01 3.97
C GLN A 129 -1.85 -14.72 4.07
N PHE A 130 -3.01 -14.68 3.42
CA PHE A 130 -3.92 -13.55 3.40
C PHE A 130 -5.03 -13.75 4.43
#